data_AF-A0ABD2N5F1-F1
#
_entry.id   AF-A0ABD2N5F1-F1
#
_cell.length_a   1.000
_cell.length_b   1.000
_cell.length_c   1.000
_cell.angle_alpha   90.00
_cell.angle_beta   90.00
_cell.angle_gamma   90.00
#
_symmetry.space_group_name_H-M   'P 1'
#
loop_
_entity.id
_entity.type
_entity.pdbx_description
1 polymer ?
#
loop_
_entity_poly.entity_id
_entity_poly.type
_entity_poly.pdbx_seq_one_letter_code
_entity_poly.pdbx_strand_id
1 'polypeptide(L)'
;MTRKVPCEEVMTPIITDEGLCYSFNIYDVRDIYSDTNTMQYLEEGRRQIDWTPDEGYRKHTNIEDMYPRRAFLSGLQNSFTATFYTDKRDLNYGCRDFSLQGIRVSLDTATKIPRPSQIFFSVGLDKLTTAAVTPRLTQTSTKIKHYSPEKRNCFFNTEKKLRFFRYYSQLNCNFECWTNYTKAQCGCVNFYMPKDNETRVCSLGKRFCLEDARLSYTQDILRERLKSAGSVKYGNKTTECNCLPLCSDLTYSAELSTSDWDFANSDDANIDEDREDFSNSRITKYQHGFS
;
A
#
# COMPACT_ATOMS: atom_id res chain seq x y z
N MET A 1 -5.01 7.44 -29.01
CA MET A 1 -4.82 5.98 -29.09
C MET A 1 -4.47 5.46 -27.71
N THR A 2 -5.28 4.56 -27.15
CA THR A 2 -5.01 3.91 -25.86
C THR A 2 -4.03 2.76 -26.10
N ARG A 3 -2.85 2.80 -25.49
CA ARG A 3 -1.85 1.72 -25.60
C ARG A 3 -2.25 0.59 -24.64
N LYS A 4 -2.68 -0.56 -25.18
CA LYS A 4 -2.86 -1.79 -24.40
C LYS A 4 -1.48 -2.41 -24.14
N VAL A 5 -1.22 -2.83 -22.91
CA VAL A 5 0.04 -3.46 -22.48
C VAL A 5 -0.33 -4.69 -21.64
N PRO A 6 0.37 -5.84 -21.78
CA PRO A 6 0.17 -7.00 -20.91
C PRO A 6 0.36 -6.65 -19.44
N CYS A 7 -0.49 -7.18 -18.56
CA CYS A 7 -0.44 -6.87 -17.13
C CYS A 7 0.87 -7.35 -16.49
N GLU A 8 1.42 -8.46 -16.98
CA GLU A 8 2.66 -9.09 -16.53
C GLU A 8 3.88 -8.19 -16.72
N GLU A 9 3.84 -7.23 -17.64
CA GLU A 9 4.95 -6.31 -17.90
C GLU A 9 4.95 -5.08 -16.96
N VAL A 10 3.80 -4.75 -16.37
CA VAL A 10 3.57 -3.48 -15.66
C VAL A 10 3.13 -3.64 -14.20
N MET A 11 2.60 -4.79 -13.84
CA MET A 11 2.18 -5.13 -12.48
C MET A 11 3.20 -6.04 -11.82
N THR A 12 3.53 -5.75 -10.56
CA THR A 12 4.40 -6.59 -9.72
C THR A 12 3.55 -7.32 -8.68
N PRO A 13 3.65 -8.66 -8.55
CA PRO A 13 2.95 -9.41 -7.53
C PRO A 13 3.60 -9.16 -6.16
N ILE A 14 2.78 -8.89 -5.16
CA ILE A 14 3.19 -8.61 -3.79
C ILE A 14 2.31 -9.35 -2.79
N ILE A 15 2.90 -9.76 -1.67
CA ILE A 15 2.15 -10.33 -0.55
C ILE A 15 1.82 -9.21 0.45
N THR A 16 0.54 -9.08 0.78
CA THR A 16 0.00 -8.07 1.71
C THR A 16 -0.77 -8.73 2.84
N ASP A 17 -1.35 -7.90 3.73
CA ASP A 17 -2.23 -8.37 4.80
C ASP A 17 -3.58 -8.92 4.33
N GLU A 18 -3.84 -8.88 3.01
CA GLU A 18 -5.00 -9.47 2.34
C GLU A 18 -4.63 -10.63 1.40
N GLY A 19 -3.37 -11.07 1.40
CA GLY A 19 -2.88 -12.15 0.54
C GLY A 19 -2.11 -11.63 -0.69
N LEU A 20 -2.18 -12.37 -1.80
CA LEU A 20 -1.54 -11.99 -3.06
C LEU A 20 -2.27 -10.79 -3.68
N CYS A 21 -1.51 -9.75 -4.00
CA CYS A 21 -1.98 -8.54 -4.66
C CYS A 21 -1.04 -8.20 -5.82
N TYR A 22 -1.49 -7.32 -6.71
CA TYR A 22 -0.69 -6.81 -7.82
C TYR A 22 -0.55 -5.30 -7.70
N SER A 23 0.65 -4.79 -7.86
CA SER A 23 0.95 -3.38 -7.69
C SER A 23 1.61 -2.78 -8.93
N PHE A 24 1.04 -1.68 -9.39
CA PHE A 24 1.63 -0.85 -10.44
C PHE A 24 2.56 0.19 -9.79
N ASN A 25 3.74 0.42 -10.39
CA ASN A 25 4.70 1.46 -9.97
C ASN A 25 5.33 1.28 -8.57
N ILE A 26 5.30 0.10 -7.98
CA ILE A 26 5.98 -0.16 -6.70
C ILE A 26 7.48 -0.42 -6.87
N TYR A 27 8.31 0.00 -5.92
CA TYR A 27 9.72 -0.38 -5.96
C TYR A 27 9.90 -1.89 -5.88
N ASP A 28 11.00 -2.35 -6.46
CA ASP A 28 11.45 -3.72 -6.22
C ASP A 28 11.65 -3.92 -4.70
N VAL A 29 11.34 -5.12 -4.23
CA VAL A 29 11.48 -5.52 -2.82
C VAL A 29 12.87 -5.18 -2.29
N ARG A 30 13.93 -5.38 -3.09
CA ARG A 30 15.32 -5.11 -2.72
C ARG A 30 15.58 -3.63 -2.46
N ASP A 31 14.75 -2.76 -3.00
CA ASP A 31 14.80 -1.31 -2.88
C ASP A 31 13.79 -0.76 -1.85
N ILE A 32 12.84 -1.58 -1.39
CA ILE A 32 11.95 -1.26 -0.26
C ILE A 32 12.53 -1.76 1.06
N TYR A 33 12.98 -3.01 1.09
CA TYR A 33 13.48 -3.68 2.28
C TYR A 33 15.01 -3.56 2.41
N SER A 34 15.45 -3.43 3.65
CA SER A 34 16.87 -3.34 4.01
C SER A 34 17.60 -4.68 3.84
N ASP A 35 16.89 -5.80 4.03
CA ASP A 35 17.40 -7.16 3.83
C ASP A 35 16.44 -7.93 2.91
N THR A 36 16.98 -8.64 1.91
CA THR A 36 16.21 -9.42 0.93
C THR A 36 15.55 -10.64 1.53
N ASN A 37 16.07 -11.14 2.66
CA ASN A 37 15.48 -12.23 3.42
C ASN A 37 14.19 -11.82 4.15
N THR A 38 13.84 -10.54 4.09
CA THR A 38 12.74 -9.99 4.88
C THR A 38 11.40 -10.64 4.54
N MET A 39 11.17 -11.05 3.28
CA MET A 39 10.06 -11.96 2.94
C MET A 39 10.36 -12.92 1.78
N GLN A 40 9.47 -13.91 1.60
CA GLN A 40 9.43 -14.75 0.40
C GLN A 40 8.78 -13.94 -0.74
N TYR A 41 9.51 -13.77 -1.84
CA TYR A 41 9.06 -12.99 -2.99
C TYR A 41 9.27 -13.75 -4.29
N LEU A 42 8.43 -13.41 -5.28
CA LEU A 42 8.62 -13.80 -6.67
C LEU A 42 9.68 -12.87 -7.26
N GLU A 43 10.79 -13.43 -7.73
CA GLU A 43 11.90 -12.64 -8.29
C GLU A 43 11.47 -11.96 -9.60
N GLU A 44 11.57 -10.63 -9.66
CA GLU A 44 11.36 -9.85 -10.88
C GLU A 44 12.64 -9.11 -11.32
N GLY A 45 12.62 -8.67 -12.59
CA GLY A 45 13.66 -7.82 -13.16
C GLY A 45 13.74 -6.48 -12.43
N ARG A 46 14.94 -6.13 -11.96
CA ARG A 46 15.19 -4.87 -11.25
C ARG A 46 15.11 -3.70 -12.23
N ARG A 47 14.26 -2.71 -11.94
CA ARG A 47 14.21 -1.44 -12.70
C ARG A 47 15.14 -0.41 -12.05
N GLN A 48 15.74 0.47 -12.87
CA GLN A 48 16.49 1.61 -12.35
C GLN A 48 15.52 2.58 -11.66
N ILE A 49 15.87 3.04 -10.46
CA ILE A 49 15.04 3.98 -9.68
C ILE A 49 15.52 5.40 -9.91
N ASP A 50 14.62 6.25 -10.41
CA ASP A 50 14.90 7.66 -10.70
C ASP A 50 14.13 8.63 -9.81
N TRP A 51 13.26 8.13 -8.92
CA TRP A 51 12.54 8.93 -7.93
C TRP A 51 13.06 8.64 -6.51
N THR A 52 12.99 9.62 -5.63
CA THR A 52 13.07 9.38 -4.18
C THR A 52 12.06 10.27 -3.44
N PRO A 53 11.62 9.88 -2.23
CA PRO A 53 10.72 10.72 -1.44
C PRO A 53 11.28 12.12 -1.13
N ASP A 54 12.59 12.25 -0.94
CA ASP A 54 13.23 13.51 -0.56
C ASP A 54 13.56 14.42 -1.75
N GLU A 55 14.09 13.85 -2.84
CA GLU A 55 14.64 14.61 -3.97
C GLU A 55 13.71 14.63 -5.19
N GLY A 56 12.66 13.82 -5.17
CA GLY A 56 11.79 13.65 -6.33
C GLY A 56 12.49 12.94 -7.48
N TYR A 57 12.10 13.27 -8.71
CA TYR A 57 12.67 12.66 -9.92
C TYR A 57 14.04 13.29 -10.26
N ARG A 58 15.02 12.45 -10.59
CA ARG A 58 16.34 12.85 -11.06
C ARG A 58 16.25 13.69 -12.33
N LYS A 59 17.05 14.76 -12.37
CA LYS A 59 17.18 15.63 -13.55
C LYS A 59 17.91 14.84 -14.67
N HIS A 60 17.42 14.93 -15.90
CA HIS A 60 17.98 14.30 -17.11
C HIS A 60 17.69 12.81 -17.32
N THR A 61 16.65 12.26 -16.69
CA THR A 61 16.16 10.91 -17.01
C THR A 61 15.26 10.96 -18.24
N ASN A 62 15.49 10.09 -19.23
CA ASN A 62 14.59 9.93 -20.36
C ASN A 62 13.20 9.52 -19.87
N ILE A 63 12.15 10.09 -20.47
CA ILE A 63 10.76 9.83 -20.07
C ILE A 63 10.40 8.35 -20.22
N GLU A 64 10.97 7.67 -21.22
CA GLU A 64 10.69 6.25 -21.51
C GLU A 64 11.27 5.29 -20.47
N ASP A 65 12.41 5.64 -19.87
CA ASP A 65 13.13 4.82 -18.89
C ASP A 65 12.74 5.18 -17.43
N MET A 66 12.02 6.29 -17.24
CA MET A 66 11.73 6.85 -15.93
C MET A 66 10.87 5.90 -15.07
N TYR A 67 11.42 5.51 -13.92
CA TYR A 67 10.70 4.72 -12.93
C TYR A 67 10.75 5.32 -11.51
N PRO A 68 9.61 5.37 -10.78
CA PRO A 68 8.26 4.98 -11.17
C PRO A 68 7.69 5.82 -12.33
N ARG A 69 6.72 5.28 -13.06
CA ARG A 69 6.08 6.03 -14.17
C ARG A 69 5.26 7.19 -13.60
N ARG A 70 5.36 8.38 -14.17
CA ARG A 70 4.57 9.55 -13.75
C ARG A 70 3.61 10.03 -14.85
N ALA A 71 2.49 10.60 -14.43
CA ALA A 71 1.63 11.35 -15.33
C ALA A 71 2.24 12.73 -15.60
N PHE A 72 2.28 13.12 -16.88
CA PHE A 72 2.69 14.46 -17.33
C PHE A 72 1.51 15.33 -17.70
N LEU A 73 0.38 14.70 -18.03
CA LEU A 73 -0.86 15.35 -18.40
C LEU A 73 -1.99 14.82 -17.51
N SER A 74 -2.97 15.68 -17.23
CA SER A 74 -4.13 15.37 -16.41
C SER A 74 -5.31 14.95 -17.31
N GLY A 75 -6.38 14.46 -16.68
CA GLY A 75 -7.60 14.09 -17.38
C GLY A 75 -7.62 12.68 -17.95
N LEU A 76 -8.82 12.27 -18.39
CA LEU A 76 -9.15 10.89 -18.72
C LEU A 76 -8.39 10.33 -19.94
N GLN A 77 -8.00 11.18 -20.88
CA GLN A 77 -7.21 10.78 -22.05
C GLN A 77 -5.80 10.29 -21.68
N ASN A 78 -5.31 10.66 -20.49
CA ASN A 78 -4.00 10.30 -19.96
C ASN A 78 -4.14 9.36 -18.75
N SER A 79 -5.23 8.58 -18.71
CA SER A 79 -5.58 7.71 -17.61
C SER A 79 -4.83 6.37 -17.64
N PHE A 80 -4.81 5.72 -16.49
CA PHE A 80 -4.48 4.31 -16.36
C PHE A 80 -5.79 3.54 -16.16
N THR A 81 -6.03 2.55 -17.02
CA THR A 81 -7.20 1.67 -16.94
C THR A 81 -6.75 0.24 -16.69
N ALA A 82 -7.40 -0.41 -15.73
CA ALA A 82 -7.28 -1.84 -15.50
C ALA A 82 -8.67 -2.48 -15.53
N THR A 83 -8.76 -3.61 -16.23
CA THR A 83 -9.95 -4.46 -16.29
C THR A 83 -9.65 -5.74 -15.53
N PHE A 84 -10.59 -6.17 -14.69
CA PHE A 84 -10.50 -7.35 -13.88
C PHE A 84 -11.59 -8.34 -14.31
N TYR A 85 -11.17 -9.58 -14.50
CA TYR A 85 -12.03 -10.72 -14.80
C TYR A 85 -12.07 -11.59 -13.54
N THR A 86 -13.25 -11.73 -12.94
CA THR A 86 -13.43 -12.51 -11.71
C THR A 86 -14.36 -13.68 -11.98
N ASP A 87 -13.87 -14.91 -11.76
CA ASP A 87 -14.71 -16.10 -11.88
C ASP A 87 -15.74 -16.11 -10.74
N LYS A 88 -17.03 -16.14 -11.09
CA LYS A 88 -18.13 -16.15 -10.12
C LYS A 88 -18.10 -17.38 -9.23
N ARG A 89 -17.47 -18.47 -9.67
CA ARG A 89 -17.33 -19.72 -8.90
C ARG A 89 -16.33 -19.58 -7.75
N ASP A 90 -15.39 -18.65 -7.86
CA ASP A 90 -14.42 -18.35 -6.80
C ASP A 90 -14.97 -17.37 -5.75
N LEU A 91 -16.16 -16.80 -5.98
CA LEU A 91 -16.81 -15.89 -5.04
C LEU A 91 -17.39 -16.66 -3.85
N ASN A 92 -16.77 -16.48 -2.69
CA ASN A 92 -17.28 -17.01 -1.43
C ASN A 92 -17.74 -15.89 -0.50
N TYR A 93 -19.07 -15.72 -0.39
CA TYR A 93 -19.70 -14.72 0.48
C TYR A 93 -19.49 -14.99 1.98
N GLY A 94 -19.14 -16.21 2.37
CA GLY A 94 -18.90 -16.60 3.76
C GLY A 94 -17.46 -16.37 4.24
N CYS A 95 -16.51 -16.06 3.36
CA CYS A 95 -15.10 -15.92 3.74
C CYS A 95 -14.76 -14.60 4.47
N ARG A 96 -15.65 -13.60 4.48
CA ARG A 96 -15.38 -12.28 5.08
C ARG A 96 -16.61 -11.69 5.76
N ASP A 97 -16.39 -11.08 6.93
CA ASP A 97 -17.42 -10.51 7.82
C ASP A 97 -18.33 -9.44 7.19
N PHE A 98 -17.98 -8.88 6.03
CA PHE A 98 -18.73 -7.80 5.37
C PHE A 98 -19.47 -8.21 4.10
N SER A 99 -19.33 -9.45 3.60
CA SER A 99 -19.91 -9.89 2.30
C SER A 99 -19.62 -8.95 1.11
N LEU A 100 -18.65 -8.04 1.24
CA LEU A 100 -18.27 -7.08 0.21
C LEU A 100 -17.48 -7.82 -0.87
N GLN A 101 -18.13 -8.03 -2.01
CA GLN A 101 -17.51 -8.56 -3.22
C GLN A 101 -16.94 -7.45 -4.08
N GLY A 102 -15.84 -7.74 -4.77
CA GLY A 102 -15.16 -6.82 -5.67
C GLY A 102 -13.67 -6.72 -5.40
N ILE A 103 -13.02 -5.78 -6.09
CA ILE A 103 -11.58 -5.55 -6.02
C ILE A 103 -11.28 -4.43 -5.04
N ARG A 104 -10.36 -4.66 -4.10
CA ARG A 104 -9.83 -3.60 -3.24
C ARG A 104 -8.63 -2.93 -3.90
N VAL A 105 -8.62 -1.61 -3.91
CA VAL A 105 -7.55 -0.80 -4.49
C VAL A 105 -7.02 0.15 -3.43
N SER A 106 -5.69 0.17 -3.27
CA SER A 106 -4.96 1.13 -2.42
C SER A 106 -4.10 2.04 -3.29
N LEU A 107 -3.90 3.28 -2.83
CA LEU A 107 -3.05 4.28 -3.50
C LEU A 107 -1.96 4.73 -2.55
N ASP A 108 -0.73 4.35 -2.86
CA ASP A 108 0.46 4.63 -2.06
C ASP A 108 1.63 5.08 -2.95
N THR A 109 2.66 5.66 -2.33
CA THR A 109 3.92 5.96 -3.00
C THR A 109 4.74 4.69 -3.22
N ALA A 110 5.61 4.68 -4.22
CA ALA A 110 6.38 3.50 -4.63
C ALA A 110 7.26 2.85 -3.54
N THR A 111 7.61 3.58 -2.48
CA THR A 111 8.43 3.11 -1.35
C THR A 111 7.63 2.49 -0.19
N LYS A 112 6.29 2.59 -0.21
CA LYS A 112 5.40 2.14 0.87
C LYS A 112 4.81 0.78 0.49
N ILE A 113 4.83 -0.18 1.41
CA ILE A 113 4.11 -1.44 1.23
C ILE A 113 2.64 -1.20 1.51
N PRO A 114 1.73 -1.46 0.56
CA PRO A 114 0.31 -1.21 0.76
C PRO A 114 -0.28 -2.10 1.84
N ARG A 115 -1.24 -1.56 2.58
CA ARG A 115 -1.99 -2.24 3.65
C ARG A 115 -3.49 -2.23 3.30
N PRO A 116 -3.92 -3.03 2.31
CA PRO A 116 -5.31 -3.05 1.86
C PRO A 116 -6.32 -3.50 2.92
N SER A 117 -5.91 -4.07 4.06
CA SER A 117 -6.83 -4.28 5.19
C SER A 117 -7.13 -3.00 6.00
N GLN A 118 -6.33 -1.95 5.82
CA GLN A 118 -6.44 -0.69 6.57
C GLN A 118 -7.01 0.46 5.74
N ILE A 119 -6.45 0.69 4.54
CA ILE A 119 -6.81 1.82 3.68
C ILE A 119 -7.00 1.32 2.26
N PHE A 120 -8.24 1.39 1.79
CA PHE A 120 -8.62 0.98 0.44
C PHE A 120 -9.92 1.65 0.03
N PHE A 121 -10.18 1.64 -1.27
CA PHE A 121 -11.54 1.75 -1.81
C PHE A 121 -11.86 0.50 -2.63
N SER A 122 -13.15 0.24 -2.84
CA SER A 122 -13.61 -0.98 -3.52
C SER A 122 -14.15 -0.66 -4.90
N VAL A 123 -13.80 -1.49 -5.88
CA VAL A 123 -14.40 -1.54 -7.20
C VAL A 123 -15.37 -2.71 -7.19
N GLY A 124 -16.66 -2.42 -7.38
CA GLY A 124 -17.70 -3.45 -7.39
C GLY A 124 -17.58 -4.39 -8.59
N LEU A 125 -18.09 -5.61 -8.41
CA LEU A 125 -18.35 -6.56 -9.49
C LEU A 125 -19.32 -5.94 -10.53
N ASP A 126 -19.04 -6.15 -11.81
CA ASP A 126 -19.85 -5.64 -12.94
C ASP A 126 -20.01 -4.10 -12.97
N LYS A 127 -19.03 -3.40 -12.39
CA LYS A 127 -19.01 -1.93 -12.33
C LYS A 127 -17.84 -1.33 -13.09
N LEU A 128 -18.09 -0.12 -13.61
CA LEU A 128 -17.07 0.80 -14.09
C LEU A 128 -16.87 1.86 -13.01
N THR A 129 -15.69 1.86 -12.39
CA THR A 129 -15.29 2.86 -11.40
C THR A 129 -14.24 3.79 -11.99
N THR A 130 -14.53 5.08 -11.98
CA THR A 130 -13.59 6.13 -12.34
C THR A 130 -13.07 6.79 -11.07
N ALA A 131 -11.75 6.88 -10.95
CA ALA A 131 -11.06 7.49 -9.80
C ALA A 131 -10.30 8.75 -10.25
N ALA A 132 -10.79 9.91 -9.82
CA ALA A 132 -10.06 11.18 -9.96
C ALA A 132 -9.06 11.30 -8.80
N VAL A 133 -7.78 11.11 -9.10
CA VAL A 133 -6.71 11.06 -8.09
C VAL A 133 -6.04 12.42 -7.96
N THR A 134 -5.99 12.93 -6.73
CA THR A 134 -5.33 14.18 -6.38
C THR A 134 -4.12 13.89 -5.49
N PRO A 135 -2.88 14.12 -5.98
CA PRO A 135 -1.68 14.04 -5.15
C PRO A 135 -1.64 15.23 -4.18
N ARG A 136 -1.37 14.96 -2.90
CA ARG A 136 -1.17 15.97 -1.86
C ARG A 136 0.25 15.88 -1.34
N LEU A 137 1.05 16.88 -1.67
CA LEU A 137 2.40 17.05 -1.15
C LEU A 137 2.36 17.97 0.07
N THR A 138 2.69 17.41 1.24
CA THR A 138 3.01 18.21 2.41
C THR A 138 4.51 18.40 2.44
N GLN A 139 5.01 19.63 2.46
CA GLN A 139 6.44 19.89 2.52
C GLN A 139 6.75 20.97 3.56
N THR A 140 7.58 20.61 4.53
CA THR A 140 8.05 21.57 5.54
C THR A 140 9.37 22.20 5.13
N SER A 141 9.60 23.46 5.52
CA SER A 141 10.84 24.18 5.22
C SER A 141 12.08 23.44 5.74
N THR A 142 13.14 23.38 4.94
CA THR A 142 14.44 22.83 5.40
C THR A 142 15.03 23.63 6.56
N LYS A 143 14.57 24.87 6.78
CA LYS A 143 14.96 25.71 7.92
C LYS A 143 14.49 25.18 9.26
N ILE A 144 13.64 24.15 9.35
CA ILE A 144 13.27 23.54 10.64
C ILE A 144 14.09 22.30 10.98
N LYS A 145 15.06 21.91 10.11
CA LYS A 145 15.94 20.75 10.31
C LYS A 145 16.79 20.84 11.57
N HIS A 146 17.08 22.04 12.08
CA HIS A 146 17.87 22.22 13.30
C HIS A 146 17.06 22.02 14.59
N TYR A 147 15.73 21.96 14.51
CA TYR A 147 14.90 21.58 15.66
C TYR A 147 14.88 20.06 15.80
N SER A 148 14.79 19.56 17.04
CA SER A 148 14.68 18.11 17.28
C SER A 148 13.34 17.57 16.76
N PRO A 149 13.26 16.30 16.31
CA PRO A 149 12.04 15.67 15.82
C PRO A 149 10.83 15.81 16.77
N GLU A 150 11.06 15.79 18.08
CA GLU A 150 10.03 15.91 19.11
C GLU A 150 9.43 17.32 19.15
N LYS A 151 10.23 18.37 18.90
CA LYS A 151 9.72 19.75 18.87
C LYS A 151 8.90 20.05 17.62
N ARG A 152 9.26 19.41 16.50
CA ARG A 152 8.64 19.62 15.19
C ARG A 152 7.57 18.58 14.85
N ASN A 153 7.41 17.55 15.68
CA ASN A 153 6.39 16.50 15.56
C ASN A 153 6.39 15.76 14.21
N CYS A 154 7.55 15.65 13.56
CA CYS A 154 7.70 14.92 12.30
C CYS A 154 9.16 14.45 12.14
N PHE A 155 9.38 13.43 11.30
CA PHE A 155 10.71 12.97 10.91
C PHE A 155 11.07 13.38 9.47
N PHE A 156 12.33 13.72 9.25
CA PHE A 156 12.93 13.63 7.91
C PHE A 156 13.39 12.18 7.67
N ASN A 157 13.41 11.75 6.41
CA ASN A 157 13.78 10.38 6.05
C ASN A 157 15.14 9.92 6.61
N THR A 158 16.08 10.85 6.79
CA THR A 158 17.43 10.56 7.29
C THR A 158 17.53 10.41 8.81
N GLU A 159 16.51 10.81 9.57
CA GLU A 159 16.58 10.88 11.04
C GLU A 159 16.21 9.57 11.72
N LYS A 160 15.24 8.83 11.17
CA LYS A 160 14.77 7.58 11.73
C LYS A 160 14.98 6.44 10.75
N LYS A 161 15.95 5.58 11.06
CA LYS A 161 16.17 4.33 10.32
C LYS A 161 15.20 3.26 10.82
N LEU A 162 14.63 2.55 9.86
CA LEU A 162 13.79 1.39 10.09
C LEU A 162 14.65 0.13 9.96
N ARG A 163 14.28 -0.93 10.67
CA ARG A 163 15.06 -2.18 10.70
C ARG A 163 14.91 -2.96 9.39
N PHE A 164 13.68 -3.06 8.91
CA PHE A 164 13.25 -3.85 7.77
C PHE A 164 13.11 -3.00 6.52
N PHE A 165 12.83 -1.70 6.63
CA PHE A 165 12.59 -0.82 5.47
C PHE A 165 13.73 0.17 5.23
N ARG A 166 14.04 0.44 3.96
CA ARG A 166 15.07 1.42 3.55
C ARG A 166 14.62 2.87 3.71
N TYR A 167 13.34 3.12 3.47
CA TYR A 167 12.74 4.45 3.56
C TYR A 167 11.78 4.53 4.73
N TYR A 168 11.91 5.59 5.52
CA TYR A 168 10.97 5.88 6.58
C TYR A 168 9.62 6.29 5.97
N SER A 169 8.56 5.69 6.47
CA SER A 169 7.23 6.25 6.39
C SER A 169 6.51 5.93 7.69
N GLN A 170 5.52 6.74 8.04
CA GLN A 170 4.74 6.46 9.24
C GLN A 170 4.07 5.07 9.17
N LEU A 171 3.60 4.67 7.98
CA LEU A 171 3.00 3.36 7.74
C LEU A 171 4.02 2.22 7.91
N ASN A 172 5.22 2.32 7.32
CA ASN A 172 6.27 1.32 7.48
C ASN A 172 6.73 1.23 8.94
N CYS A 173 6.89 2.36 9.64
CA CYS A 173 7.26 2.39 11.05
C CYS A 173 6.21 1.68 11.93
N ASN A 174 4.93 2.01 11.73
CA ASN A 174 3.83 1.36 12.44
C ASN A 174 3.79 -0.15 12.13
N PHE A 175 4.15 -0.54 10.91
CA PHE A 175 4.21 -1.94 10.51
C PHE A 175 5.35 -2.70 11.21
N GLU A 176 6.55 -2.12 11.35
CA GLU A 176 7.61 -2.73 12.16
C GLU A 176 7.21 -2.85 13.62
N CYS A 177 6.57 -1.83 14.15
CA CYS A 177 6.04 -1.81 15.50
C CYS A 177 5.04 -2.93 15.75
N TRP A 178 4.05 -3.06 14.87
CA TRP A 178 3.07 -4.14 14.91
C TRP A 178 3.73 -5.52 14.80
N THR A 179 4.71 -5.67 13.92
CA THR A 179 5.48 -6.90 13.73
C THR A 179 6.25 -7.29 15.00
N ASN A 180 6.95 -6.33 15.62
CA ASN A 180 7.71 -6.56 16.84
C ASN A 180 6.80 -6.92 18.01
N TYR A 181 5.65 -6.26 18.14
CA TYR A 181 4.65 -6.60 19.15
C TYR A 181 4.14 -8.03 18.97
N THR A 182 3.78 -8.39 17.73
CA THR A 182 3.32 -9.74 17.38
C THR A 182 4.39 -10.79 17.71
N LYS A 183 5.65 -10.54 17.32
CA LYS A 183 6.78 -11.43 17.62
C LYS A 183 6.97 -11.60 19.13
N ALA A 184 6.87 -10.52 19.91
CA ALA A 184 7.03 -10.55 21.36
C ALA A 184 5.92 -11.34 22.05
N GLN A 185 4.66 -11.21 21.60
CA GLN A 185 3.52 -11.90 22.20
C GLN A 185 3.41 -13.37 21.76
N CYS A 186 3.61 -13.66 20.47
CA CYS A 186 3.35 -14.98 19.91
C CYS A 186 4.60 -15.84 19.66
N GLY A 187 5.79 -15.24 19.66
CA GLY A 187 7.06 -15.90 19.32
C GLY A 187 7.27 -16.14 17.82
N CYS A 188 6.35 -15.67 16.98
CA CYS A 188 6.35 -15.79 15.53
C CYS A 188 5.62 -14.58 14.92
N VAL A 189 5.71 -14.40 13.61
CA VAL A 189 5.02 -13.31 12.90
C VAL A 189 4.07 -13.84 11.84
N ASN A 190 3.12 -13.03 11.39
CA ASN A 190 2.21 -13.39 10.31
C ASN A 190 2.93 -13.46 8.95
N PHE A 191 2.37 -14.16 7.97
CA PHE A 191 3.04 -14.47 6.69
C PHE A 191 3.43 -13.22 5.89
N TYR A 192 2.65 -12.15 6.02
CA TYR A 192 2.87 -10.89 5.31
C TYR A 192 3.78 -9.92 6.07
N MET A 193 4.14 -10.22 7.33
CA MET A 193 4.96 -9.34 8.16
C MET A 193 6.43 -9.44 7.79
N PRO A 194 7.18 -8.32 7.82
CA PRO A 194 8.62 -8.35 7.65
C PRO A 194 9.27 -9.19 8.75
N LYS A 195 10.28 -9.98 8.42
CA LYS A 195 10.93 -10.87 9.38
C LYS A 195 12.42 -11.03 9.10
N ASP A 196 13.21 -11.30 10.12
CA ASP A 196 14.59 -11.75 9.92
C ASP A 196 14.62 -13.27 9.63
N ASN A 197 15.77 -13.81 9.21
CA ASN A 197 15.94 -15.25 8.93
C ASN A 197 15.65 -16.17 10.13
N GLU A 198 15.79 -15.65 11.35
CA GLU A 198 15.58 -16.42 12.58
C GLU A 198 14.10 -16.46 12.98
N THR A 199 13.31 -15.48 12.52
CA THR A 199 11.91 -15.34 12.87
C THR A 199 11.04 -16.23 11.99
N ARG A 200 10.29 -17.12 12.63
CA ARG A 200 9.38 -18.04 11.94
C ARG A 200 8.04 -17.38 11.65
N VAL A 201 7.42 -17.80 10.56
CA VAL A 201 6.00 -17.52 10.29
C VAL A 201 5.15 -18.40 11.19
N CYS A 202 4.11 -17.83 11.80
CA CYS A 202 3.19 -18.55 12.65
C CYS A 202 2.43 -19.64 11.87
N SER A 203 2.34 -20.84 12.44
CA SER A 203 1.46 -21.88 11.92
C SER A 203 -0.01 -21.63 12.30
N LEU A 204 -0.93 -22.40 11.70
CA LEU A 204 -2.37 -22.30 11.97
C LEU A 204 -2.73 -22.45 13.46
N GLY A 205 -1.98 -23.23 14.23
CA GLY A 205 -2.22 -23.39 15.67
C GLY A 205 -2.01 -22.11 16.50
N LYS A 206 -1.30 -21.11 15.95
CA LYS A 206 -1.08 -19.80 16.58
C LYS A 206 -2.06 -18.73 16.10
N ARG A 207 -3.08 -19.08 15.31
CA ARG A 207 -4.09 -18.12 14.80
C ARG A 207 -4.74 -17.30 15.90
N PHE A 208 -5.19 -17.93 16.98
CA PHE A 208 -5.80 -17.21 18.10
C PHE A 208 -4.83 -16.25 18.80
N CYS A 209 -3.54 -16.57 18.84
CA CYS A 209 -2.53 -15.65 19.37
C CYS A 209 -2.37 -14.43 18.46
N LEU A 210 -2.36 -14.61 17.14
CA LEU A 210 -2.28 -13.49 16.19
C LEU A 210 -3.46 -12.53 16.34
N GLU A 211 -4.68 -13.07 16.50
CA GLU A 211 -5.88 -12.26 16.75
C GLU A 211 -5.83 -11.53 18.10
N ASP A 212 -5.44 -12.25 19.16
CA ASP A 212 -5.28 -11.67 20.50
C ASP A 212 -4.20 -10.57 20.53
N ALA A 213 -3.08 -10.78 19.83
CA ALA A 213 -2.04 -9.77 19.67
C ALA A 213 -2.56 -8.54 18.95
N ARG A 214 -3.41 -8.71 17.92
CA ARG A 214 -3.98 -7.59 17.15
C ARG A 214 -4.90 -6.76 18.04
N LEU A 215 -5.76 -7.43 18.81
CA LEU A 215 -6.68 -6.78 19.75
C LEU A 215 -5.90 -6.06 20.86
N SER A 216 -4.93 -6.72 21.47
CA SER A 216 -4.11 -6.17 22.55
C SER A 216 -3.30 -4.96 22.09
N TYR A 217 -2.65 -5.05 20.93
CA TYR A 217 -1.91 -3.93 20.33
C TYR A 217 -2.80 -2.72 20.06
N THR A 218 -4.01 -2.96 19.52
CA THR A 218 -4.98 -1.89 19.26
C THR A 218 -5.42 -1.23 20.56
N GLN A 219 -5.72 -2.01 21.59
CA GLN A 219 -6.09 -1.49 22.91
C GLN A 219 -4.96 -0.68 23.54
N ASP A 220 -3.71 -1.12 23.43
CA ASP A 220 -2.57 -0.40 23.99
C ASP A 220 -2.34 0.94 23.28
N ILE A 221 -2.42 0.99 21.94
CA ILE A 221 -2.37 2.25 21.18
C ILE A 221 -3.49 3.21 21.62
N LEU A 222 -4.72 2.69 21.76
CA LEU A 222 -5.85 3.52 22.19
C LEU A 222 -5.62 4.09 23.59
N ARG A 223 -5.15 3.25 24.53
CA ARG A 223 -4.80 3.70 25.88
C ARG A 223 -3.70 4.76 25.86
N GLU A 224 -2.67 4.62 25.04
CA GLU A 224 -1.61 5.62 24.92
C GLU A 224 -2.14 6.95 24.38
N ARG A 225 -2.97 6.92 23.32
CA ARG A 225 -3.60 8.14 22.77
C ARG A 225 -4.51 8.83 23.78
N LEU A 226 -5.26 8.05 24.56
CA LEU A 226 -6.10 8.59 25.65
C LEU A 226 -5.26 9.15 26.81
N LYS A 227 -4.11 8.53 27.14
CA LYS A 227 -3.16 9.05 28.14
C LYS A 227 -2.47 10.34 27.70
N SER A 228 -2.17 10.51 26.41
CA SER A 228 -1.70 11.81 25.90
C SER A 228 -2.74 12.92 25.98
N ALA A 229 -4.02 12.57 26.14
CA ALA A 229 -5.11 13.51 26.45
C ALA A 229 -5.41 13.63 27.96
N GLY A 230 -4.84 12.77 28.81
CA GLY A 230 -5.06 12.73 30.26
C GLY A 230 -3.91 12.04 31.00
N SER A 231 -3.17 12.81 31.80
CA SER A 231 -1.92 12.45 32.48
C SER A 231 -2.02 11.22 33.41
N VAL A 232 -1.80 10.00 32.89
CA VAL A 232 -1.56 8.80 33.70
C VAL A 232 -0.46 7.93 33.06
N LYS A 233 0.71 7.84 33.71
CA LYS A 233 1.81 6.94 33.30
C LYS A 233 1.60 5.56 33.90
N TYR A 234 1.08 4.62 33.12
CA TYR A 234 1.20 3.19 33.40
C TYR A 234 2.21 2.61 32.41
N GLY A 235 3.35 2.18 32.93
CA GLY A 235 4.46 1.63 32.15
C GLY A 235 4.20 0.17 31.78
N ASN A 236 4.11 -0.09 30.49
CA ASN A 236 4.60 -1.33 29.90
C ASN A 236 5.48 -0.92 28.70
N LYS A 237 6.73 -1.34 28.72
CA LYS A 237 7.82 -0.91 27.83
C LYS A 237 7.67 -1.39 26.37
N THR A 238 6.59 -2.08 26.03
CA THR A 238 6.45 -2.83 24.78
C THR A 238 5.69 -2.09 23.67
N THR A 239 5.10 -0.92 23.94
CA THR A 239 4.26 -0.19 22.97
C THR A 239 4.70 1.25 22.67
N GLU A 240 5.89 1.67 23.11
CA GLU A 240 6.38 3.03 22.82
C GLU A 240 6.86 3.15 21.35
N CYS A 241 5.90 3.22 20.44
CA CYS A 241 6.10 3.33 19.00
C CYS A 241 6.17 4.79 18.58
N ASN A 242 7.38 5.34 18.58
CA ASN A 242 7.63 6.72 18.14
C ASN A 242 7.58 6.83 16.60
N CYS A 243 6.40 6.70 15.99
CA CYS A 243 6.18 6.77 14.55
C CYS A 243 5.52 8.10 14.15
N LEU A 244 6.27 9.21 14.24
CA LEU A 244 5.82 10.53 13.80
C LEU A 244 5.62 10.58 12.27
N PRO A 245 4.74 11.46 11.76
CA PRO A 245 4.61 11.65 10.31
C PRO A 245 5.92 12.14 9.68
N LEU A 246 6.03 12.01 8.36
CA LEU A 246 7.11 12.63 7.59
C LEU A 246 6.91 14.16 7.53
N CYS A 247 7.99 14.92 7.60
CA CYS A 247 7.95 16.37 7.40
C CYS A 247 7.75 16.77 5.93
N SER A 248 8.05 15.83 5.03
CA SER A 248 7.77 15.92 3.61
C SER A 248 7.14 14.61 3.18
N ASP A 249 5.83 14.61 2.91
CA ASP A 249 5.08 13.39 2.55
C ASP A 249 4.22 13.63 1.32
N LEU A 250 4.16 12.61 0.47
CA LEU A 250 3.28 12.55 -0.69
C LEU A 250 2.18 11.53 -0.40
N THR A 251 0.94 12.01 -0.43
CA THR A 251 -0.27 11.21 -0.20
C THR A 251 -1.23 11.37 -1.37
N TYR A 252 -2.19 10.46 -1.49
CA TYR A 252 -3.17 10.49 -2.58
C TYR A 252 -4.57 10.44 -2.00
N SER A 253 -5.45 11.31 -2.51
CA SER A 253 -6.90 11.20 -2.30
C SER A 253 -7.56 10.87 -3.64
N ALA A 254 -8.63 10.08 -3.61
CA ALA A 254 -9.40 9.74 -4.80
C ALA A 254 -10.87 10.11 -4.62
N GLU A 255 -11.42 10.79 -5.61
CA GLU A 255 -12.86 10.97 -5.76
C GLU A 255 -13.38 9.92 -6.75
N LEU A 256 -14.39 9.16 -6.33
CA LEU A 256 -14.88 8.00 -7.05
C LEU A 256 -16.23 8.28 -7.70
N SER A 257 -16.36 7.92 -8.97
CA SER A 257 -17.63 7.84 -9.68
C SER A 257 -17.82 6.43 -10.19
N THR A 258 -18.98 5.82 -9.96
CA THR A 258 -19.24 4.42 -10.32
C THR A 258 -20.54 4.31 -11.10
N SER A 259 -20.52 3.51 -12.16
CA SER A 259 -21.70 3.14 -12.96
C SER A 259 -21.73 1.64 -13.22
N ASP A 260 -22.87 1.13 -13.66
CA ASP A 260 -22.94 -0.21 -14.24
C ASP A 260 -22.04 -0.31 -15.48
N TRP A 261 -21.43 -1.47 -15.68
CA TRP A 261 -20.63 -1.73 -16.86
C TRP A 261 -21.28 -2.78 -17.74
N ASP A 262 -21.74 -2.34 -18.90
CA ASP A 262 -22.14 -3.22 -19.98
C ASP A 262 -20.89 -3.73 -20.72
N PHE A 263 -20.30 -4.80 -20.20
CA PHE A 263 -19.11 -5.43 -20.77
C PHE A 263 -19.36 -5.91 -22.21
N ALA A 264 -20.50 -6.56 -22.44
CA ALA A 264 -20.84 -7.23 -23.69
C ALA A 264 -20.84 -6.27 -24.89
N ASN A 265 -21.23 -5.02 -24.66
CA ASN A 265 -21.27 -3.97 -25.68
C ASN A 265 -20.02 -3.07 -25.70
N SER A 266 -18.94 -3.43 -24.99
CA SER A 266 -17.72 -2.63 -24.91
C SER A 266 -16.66 -3.02 -25.93
N ASP A 267 -15.80 -2.08 -26.34
CA ASP A 267 -14.67 -2.31 -27.26
C ASP A 267 -13.65 -3.36 -26.77
N ASP A 268 -13.78 -3.80 -25.52
CA ASP A 268 -12.93 -4.79 -24.88
C ASP A 268 -13.51 -6.21 -24.92
N ALA A 269 -14.70 -6.41 -25.50
CA ALA A 269 -15.37 -7.70 -25.67
C ALA A 269 -14.72 -8.63 -26.72
N ASN A 270 -13.48 -8.38 -27.15
CA ASN A 270 -12.78 -9.13 -28.21
C ASN A 270 -11.85 -10.24 -27.67
N ILE A 271 -12.24 -10.91 -26.60
CA ILE A 271 -11.54 -12.10 -26.09
C ILE A 271 -12.59 -13.17 -25.83
N ASP A 272 -12.31 -14.41 -26.24
CA ASP A 272 -13.05 -15.68 -26.09
C ASP A 272 -13.56 -15.97 -24.64
N GLU A 273 -14.36 -15.09 -24.06
CA GLU A 273 -14.99 -15.25 -22.75
C GLU A 273 -16.49 -14.94 -22.85
N ASP A 274 -17.17 -15.64 -23.77
CA ASP A 274 -18.58 -15.97 -23.62
C ASP A 274 -18.74 -16.87 -22.39
N ARG A 275 -18.76 -16.28 -21.20
CA ARG A 275 -19.17 -17.00 -19.99
C ARG A 275 -19.94 -16.08 -19.05
N GLU A 276 -21.22 -16.38 -18.90
CA GLU A 276 -22.04 -15.95 -17.76
C GLU A 276 -21.36 -16.20 -16.40
N ASP A 277 -20.33 -17.06 -16.37
CA ASP A 277 -19.52 -17.40 -15.21
C ASP A 277 -18.56 -16.30 -14.75
N PHE A 278 -18.28 -15.25 -15.53
CA PHE A 278 -17.38 -14.17 -15.10
C PHE A 278 -18.12 -12.90 -14.72
N SER A 279 -17.57 -12.18 -13.75
CA SER A 279 -17.89 -10.79 -13.46
C SER A 279 -16.75 -9.89 -13.92
N ASN A 280 -17.11 -8.82 -14.61
CA ASN A 280 -16.16 -7.93 -15.28
C ASN A 280 -16.19 -6.57 -14.62
N SER A 281 -15.07 -6.16 -14.02
CA SER A 281 -14.96 -4.86 -13.36
C SER A 281 -13.87 -4.02 -14.00
N ARG A 282 -14.11 -2.71 -14.12
CA ARG A 282 -13.13 -1.77 -14.66
C ARG A 282 -12.84 -0.66 -13.69
N ILE A 283 -11.56 -0.36 -13.52
CA ILE A 283 -11.11 0.89 -12.90
C ILE A 283 -10.36 1.74 -13.91
N THR A 284 -10.72 3.02 -13.98
CA THR A 284 -9.94 4.03 -14.70
C THR A 284 -9.53 5.12 -13.72
N LYS A 285 -8.22 5.29 -13.52
CA LYS A 285 -7.69 6.39 -12.69
C LYS A 285 -7.05 7.46 -13.56
N TYR A 286 -7.27 8.72 -13.23
CA TYR A 286 -6.59 9.85 -13.86
C TYR A 286 -6.23 10.92 -12.83
N GLN A 287 -5.26 11.76 -13.14
CA GLN A 287 -4.89 12.86 -12.25
C GLN A 287 -5.91 14.01 -12.37
N HIS A 288 -6.44 14.45 -11.23
CA HIS A 288 -7.33 15.60 -11.13
C HIS A 288 -6.52 16.91 -11.16
N GLY A 289 -6.35 17.47 -12.36
CA GLY A 289 -5.67 18.76 -12.56
C GLY A 289 -4.17 18.80 -12.22
N PHE A 290 -3.49 19.84 -12.67
CA PHE A 290 -2.23 20.31 -12.07
C PHE A 290 -2.56 21.67 -11.48
N SER A 291 -2.54 21.81 -10.17
CA SER A 291 -2.50 23.11 -9.51
C SER A 291 -1.05 23.53 -9.34
#